data_AF-A0A351EM68-F1
#
_entry.id   AF-A0A351EM68-F1
#
_cell.length_a   1.000
_cell.length_b   1.000
_cell.length_c   1.000
_cell.angle_alpha   90.00
_cell.angle_beta   90.00
_cell.angle_gamma   90.00
#
_symmetry.space_group_name_H-M   'P 1'
#
loop_
_entity.id
_entity.type
_entity.pdbx_description
1 polymer ?
#
loop_
_entity_poly.entity_id
_entity_poly.type
_entity_poly.pdbx_seq_one_letter_code
_entity_poly.pdbx_strand_id
1 'polypeptide(L)'
;AGDPLIHFTERGNSTQVLTFPDEPFSSYFSGNTVQICPVGALTAAPYRFKARPWDLDQVESTCTTCSMGCRTAVQSSRNELVRYLGVDIESVNHGWLCDKGRFNF
;
A
#
# COMPACT_ATOMS: atom_id res chain seq x y z
N ALA A 1 -8.87 -7.49 -0.04
CA ALA A 1 -9.67 -6.98 1.08
C ALA A 1 -10.96 -7.78 1.22
N GLY A 2 -11.77 -7.93 0.17
CA GLY A 2 -13.09 -8.58 0.28
C GLY A 2 -14.16 -7.62 0.81
N ASP A 3 -13.73 -6.49 1.38
CA ASP A 3 -14.59 -5.43 1.86
C ASP A 3 -15.08 -4.57 0.67
N PRO A 4 -16.40 -4.35 0.55
CA PRO A 4 -16.97 -3.49 -0.48
C PRO A 4 -16.80 -2.02 -0.07
N LEU A 5 -15.58 -1.50 -0.12
CA LEU A 5 -15.29 -0.12 0.33
C LEU A 5 -15.02 0.86 -0.82
N ILE A 6 -14.82 0.38 -2.04
CA ILE A 6 -14.55 1.21 -3.23
C ILE A 6 -15.63 0.92 -4.26
N HIS A 7 -16.23 1.97 -4.80
CA HIS A 7 -17.33 1.90 -5.76
C HIS A 7 -17.20 2.95 -6.89
N PHE A 8 -17.77 2.64 -8.04
CA PHE A 8 -17.89 3.58 -9.16
C PHE A 8 -19.18 4.39 -9.05
N THR A 9 -19.06 5.68 -8.81
CA THR A 9 -20.19 6.62 -8.79
C THR A 9 -20.33 7.28 -10.16
N GLU A 10 -21.54 7.67 -10.54
CA GLU A 10 -21.87 8.24 -11.86
C GLU A 10 -21.64 7.26 -13.04
N ARG A 11 -21.76 7.76 -14.27
CA ARG A 11 -21.60 6.98 -15.51
C ARG A 11 -20.99 7.81 -16.64
N GLY A 12 -20.31 7.14 -17.57
CA GLY A 12 -19.67 7.81 -18.71
C GLY A 12 -18.44 8.60 -18.28
N ASN A 13 -18.22 9.78 -18.87
CA ASN A 13 -17.05 10.61 -18.55
C ASN A 13 -17.05 11.19 -17.13
N SER A 14 -18.21 11.22 -16.45
CA SER A 14 -18.32 11.69 -15.07
C SER A 14 -18.08 10.59 -14.04
N THR A 15 -17.72 9.36 -14.45
CA THR A 15 -17.49 8.23 -13.53
C THR A 15 -16.36 8.55 -12.55
N GLN A 16 -16.61 8.37 -11.25
CA GLN A 16 -15.64 8.61 -10.18
C GLN A 16 -15.45 7.37 -9.32
N VAL A 17 -14.22 7.15 -8.89
CA VAL A 17 -13.87 6.12 -7.90
C VAL A 17 -13.99 6.74 -6.52
N LEU A 18 -14.98 6.33 -5.74
CA LEU A 18 -15.27 6.87 -4.41
C LEU A 18 -15.50 5.74 -3.40
N THR A 19 -15.49 6.08 -2.13
CA THR A 19 -15.97 5.20 -1.06
C THR A 19 -17.49 5.26 -0.95
N PHE A 20 -18.09 4.33 -0.21
CA PHE A 20 -19.51 4.42 0.11
C PHE A 20 -19.80 5.67 0.96
N PRO A 21 -20.97 6.32 0.76
CA PRO A 21 -21.41 7.41 1.64
C PRO A 21 -21.41 6.91 3.08
N ASP A 22 -20.85 7.71 3.99
CA ASP A 22 -20.79 7.45 5.44
C ASP A 22 -19.92 6.28 5.93
N GLU A 23 -19.25 5.54 5.03
CA GLU A 23 -18.29 4.49 5.41
C GLU A 23 -16.84 4.92 5.15
N PRO A 24 -15.97 4.96 6.19
CA PRO A 24 -14.56 5.24 5.99
C PRO A 24 -13.89 4.10 5.22
N PHE A 25 -12.90 4.44 4.39
CA PHE A 25 -12.02 3.44 3.77
C PHE A 25 -11.12 2.79 4.83
N SER A 26 -11.66 1.80 5.56
CA SER A 26 -10.97 1.12 6.64
C SER A 26 -11.04 -0.39 6.45
N SER A 27 -9.90 -0.97 6.09
CA SER A 27 -9.73 -2.43 5.95
C SER A 27 -8.33 -2.78 6.45
N TYR A 28 -8.12 -4.02 6.91
CA TYR A 28 -6.80 -4.48 7.35
C TYR A 28 -5.75 -4.54 6.22
N PHE A 29 -6.19 -4.46 4.96
CA PHE A 29 -5.36 -4.52 3.77
C PHE A 29 -5.55 -3.29 2.86
N SER A 30 -6.12 -2.21 3.39
CA SER A 30 -6.48 -1.00 2.64
C SER A 30 -5.26 -0.32 2.01
N GLY A 31 -4.11 -0.40 2.67
CA GLY A 31 -2.84 0.18 2.23
C GLY A 31 -2.26 -0.46 0.97
N ASN A 32 -2.70 -1.66 0.58
CA ASN A 32 -2.27 -2.28 -0.68
C ASN A 32 -2.82 -1.56 -1.91
N THR A 33 -3.92 -0.82 -1.76
CA THR A 33 -4.47 0.02 -2.83
C THR A 33 -3.44 1.03 -3.36
N VAL A 34 -2.52 1.50 -2.50
CA VAL A 34 -1.41 2.38 -2.90
C VAL A 34 -0.44 1.70 -3.88
N GLN A 35 -0.27 0.38 -3.78
CA GLN A 35 0.63 -0.39 -4.64
C GLN A 35 -0.06 -0.87 -5.92
N ILE A 36 -1.37 -1.13 -5.86
CA ILE A 36 -2.16 -1.60 -7.00
C ILE A 36 -2.50 -0.44 -7.95
N CYS A 37 -2.67 0.77 -7.42
CA CYS A 37 -3.05 1.92 -8.23
C CYS A 37 -1.97 2.19 -9.29
N PRO A 38 -2.28 2.06 -10.60
CA PRO A 38 -1.28 2.24 -11.65
C PRO A 38 -0.87 3.71 -11.84
N VAL A 39 -1.59 4.61 -11.19
CA VAL A 39 -1.40 6.07 -11.24
C VAL A 39 -1.20 6.63 -9.84
N GLY A 40 -0.73 7.87 -9.73
CA GLY A 40 -0.55 8.57 -8.45
C GLY A 40 -1.85 9.05 -7.77
N ALA A 41 -3.02 8.48 -8.10
CA ALA A 41 -4.29 8.89 -7.52
C ALA A 41 -4.40 8.46 -6.05
N LEU A 42 -3.93 7.25 -5.74
CA LEU A 42 -3.96 6.67 -4.39
C LEU A 42 -2.53 6.51 -3.90
N THR A 43 -2.11 7.44 -3.04
CA THR A 43 -0.73 7.49 -2.51
C THR A 43 -0.73 7.35 -1.00
N ALA A 44 0.31 6.70 -0.46
CA ALA A 44 0.48 6.60 0.98
C ALA A 44 0.79 7.98 1.57
N ALA A 45 -0.09 8.47 2.45
CA ALA A 45 0.11 9.71 3.20
C ALA A 45 1.50 9.81 3.88
N PRO A 46 2.02 8.78 4.59
CA PRO A 46 3.33 8.90 5.27
C PRO A 46 4.52 9.01 4.31
N TYR A 47 4.39 8.52 3.08
CA TYR A 47 5.44 8.57 2.05
C TYR A 47 5.33 9.80 1.13
N ARG A 48 4.14 10.43 1.11
CA ARG A 48 3.83 11.51 0.17
C ARG A 48 4.85 12.65 0.30
N PHE A 49 5.54 12.94 -0.79
CA PHE A 49 6.58 13.97 -0.91
C PHE A 49 7.86 13.77 -0.09
N LYS A 50 8.08 12.59 0.52
CA LYS A 50 9.33 12.29 1.23
C LYS A 50 10.52 12.02 0.30
N ALA A 51 10.29 11.33 -0.81
CA ALA A 51 11.34 10.96 -1.76
C ALA A 51 10.78 10.69 -3.16
N ARG A 52 11.66 10.51 -4.15
CA ARG A 52 11.31 10.05 -5.51
C ARG A 52 11.76 8.61 -5.71
N PRO A 53 11.08 7.81 -6.55
CA PRO A 53 11.39 6.38 -6.70
C PRO A 53 12.83 6.06 -7.12
N TRP A 54 13.47 6.92 -7.91
CA TRP A 54 14.86 6.73 -8.35
C TRP A 54 15.91 7.13 -7.30
N ASP A 55 15.51 7.85 -6.24
CA ASP A 55 16.38 8.24 -5.13
C ASP A 55 16.38 7.20 -3.99
N LEU A 56 15.75 6.04 -4.21
CA LEU A 56 15.53 5.02 -3.17
C LEU A 56 16.50 3.87 -3.31
N ASP A 57 17.12 3.52 -2.19
CA ASP A 57 17.77 2.23 -2.01
C ASP A 57 16.71 1.22 -1.58
N GLN A 58 16.68 0.07 -2.25
CA GLN A 58 15.73 -1.01 -1.96
C GLN A 58 16.47 -2.23 -1.45
N VAL A 59 16.06 -2.72 -0.27
CA VAL A 59 16.56 -3.96 0.32
C VAL A 59 15.38 -4.86 0.65
N GLU A 60 15.41 -6.10 0.20
CA GLU A 60 14.38 -7.07 0.57
C GLU A 60 14.63 -7.68 1.95
N SER A 61 13.58 -7.75 2.75
CA SER A 61 13.58 -8.26 4.13
C SER A 61 12.28 -9.01 4.44
N THR A 62 12.08 -9.33 5.70
CA THR A 62 10.90 -10.04 6.23
C THR A 62 10.18 -9.15 7.23
N CYS A 63 8.86 -9.06 7.11
CA CYS A 63 8.03 -8.27 8.01
C CYS A 63 8.04 -8.88 9.43
N THR A 64 8.34 -8.06 10.43
CA THR A 64 8.43 -8.47 11.85
C THR A 64 7.16 -8.15 12.65
N THR A 65 6.14 -7.57 12.02
CA THR A 65 4.98 -7.01 12.72
C THR A 65 3.92 -8.05 13.09
N CYS A 66 3.79 -9.10 12.29
CA CYS A 66 2.85 -10.19 12.55
C CYS A 66 3.49 -11.54 12.27
N SER A 67 2.89 -12.61 12.76
CA SER A 67 3.43 -13.97 12.68
C SER A 67 3.44 -14.58 11.26
N MET A 68 2.91 -13.88 10.26
CA MET A 68 2.89 -14.36 8.87
C MET A 68 4.27 -14.36 8.21
N GLY A 69 5.19 -13.49 8.67
CA GLY A 69 6.52 -13.39 8.07
C GLY A 69 6.51 -12.97 6.58
N CYS A 70 5.62 -12.04 6.19
CA CYS A 70 5.49 -11.58 4.81
C CYS A 70 6.83 -11.05 4.25
N ARG A 71 7.12 -11.34 2.97
CA ARG A 71 8.28 -10.76 2.29
C ARG A 71 8.02 -9.30 1.96
N THR A 72 8.94 -8.43 2.33
CA THR A 72 8.79 -6.97 2.19
C THR A 72 10.04 -6.36 1.57
N ALA A 73 9.86 -5.35 0.71
CA ALA A 73 10.92 -4.50 0.22
C ALA A 73 10.96 -3.25 1.10
N VAL A 74 12.07 -3.08 1.80
CA VAL A 74 12.36 -1.91 2.61
C VAL A 74 13.02 -0.87 1.71
N GLN A 75 12.38 0.29 1.58
CA GLN A 75 12.93 1.40 0.81
C GLN A 75 13.36 2.53 1.74
N SER A 76 14.60 2.95 1.55
CA SER A 76 15.24 4.03 2.30
C SER A 76 15.75 5.12 1.37
N SER A 77 15.83 6.34 1.89
CA SER A 77 16.49 7.46 1.23
C SER A 77 17.22 8.29 2.27
N ARG A 78 18.45 8.74 1.97
CA ARG A 78 19.26 9.57 2.90
C ARG A 78 19.37 8.95 4.31
N ASN A 79 19.54 7.64 4.38
CA ASN A 79 19.60 6.85 5.63
C ASN A 79 18.33 6.88 6.50
N GLU A 80 17.17 7.29 5.97
CA GLU A 80 15.86 7.17 6.62
C GLU A 80 14.99 6.15 5.89
N LEU A 81 14.24 5.34 6.65
CA LEU A 81 13.21 4.46 6.10
C LEU A 81 12.01 5.30 5.65
N VAL A 82 11.62 5.16 4.39
CA VAL A 82 10.55 6.01 3.82
C VAL A 82 9.28 5.25 3.48
N ARG A 83 9.36 3.95 3.15
CA ARG A 83 8.19 3.08 2.96
C ARG A 83 8.56 1.59 2.91
N TYR A 84 7.54 0.77 3.12
CA TYR A 84 7.56 -0.68 2.87
C TYR A 84 6.63 -1.06 1.71
N LEU A 85 7.08 -1.99 0.87
CA LEU A 85 6.32 -2.57 -0.23
C LEU A 85 6.24 -4.09 -0.09
N GLY A 86 5.14 -4.70 -0.50
CA GLY A 86 5.04 -6.16 -0.51
C GLY A 86 5.82 -6.73 -1.70
N VAL A 87 6.67 -7.71 -1.44
CA VAL A 87 7.36 -8.48 -2.48
C VAL A 87 6.50 -9.68 -2.83
N ASP A 88 6.42 -9.97 -4.12
CA ASP A 88 5.64 -11.10 -4.60
C ASP A 88 6.36 -12.42 -4.32
N ILE A 89 5.70 -13.27 -3.54
CA ILE A 89 6.17 -14.62 -3.23
C ILE A 89 4.94 -15.52 -3.05
N GLU A 90 4.86 -16.54 -3.91
CA GLU A 90 3.71 -17.42 -4.01
C GLU A 90 3.46 -18.23 -2.73
N SER A 91 4.51 -18.50 -1.94
CA SER A 91 4.39 -19.34 -0.75
C SER A 91 3.92 -18.62 0.50
N VAL A 92 3.87 -17.28 0.52
CA VAL A 92 3.61 -16.52 1.76
C VAL A 92 2.54 -15.45 1.58
N ASN A 93 2.80 -14.43 0.76
CA ASN A 93 1.96 -13.22 0.76
C ASN A 93 1.55 -12.73 -0.63
N HIS A 94 2.02 -13.31 -1.73
CA HIS A 94 1.66 -12.91 -3.10
C HIS A 94 1.70 -11.38 -3.33
N GLY A 95 2.68 -10.69 -2.72
CA GLY A 95 2.83 -9.23 -2.82
C GLY A 95 1.96 -8.39 -1.87
N TRP A 96 1.08 -9.00 -1.07
CA TRP A 96 0.21 -8.31 -0.13
C TRP A 96 0.90 -8.06 1.22
N LEU A 97 0.60 -6.94 1.86
CA LEU A 97 0.99 -6.64 3.23
C LEU A 97 -0.23 -6.19 4.03
N CYS A 98 -0.34 -6.58 5.29
CA CYS A 98 -1.31 -5.96 6.19
C CYS A 98 -0.92 -4.50 6.48
N ASP A 99 -1.90 -3.66 6.78
CA ASP A 99 -1.68 -2.22 7.00
C ASP A 99 -0.78 -1.96 8.20
N LYS A 100 -0.88 -2.81 9.24
CA LYS A 100 0.05 -2.80 10.38
C LYS A 100 1.48 -2.96 9.89
N GLY A 101 1.78 -3.97 9.09
CA GLY A 101 3.12 -4.20 8.58
C GLY A 101 3.59 -3.13 7.60
N ARG A 102 2.69 -2.60 6.77
CA ARG A 102 3.02 -1.62 5.73
C ARG A 102 3.39 -0.24 6.29
N PHE A 103 2.81 0.15 7.42
CA PHE A 103 2.97 1.49 8.01
C PHE A 103 3.70 1.49 9.37
N ASN A 104 4.34 0.39 9.76
CA ASN A 104 5.07 0.25 11.03
C ASN A 104 6.56 0.65 10.91
N PHE A 105 6.84 1.85 10.39
CA PHE A 105 8.19 2.41 10.25
C PHE A 105 8.28 3.81 10.85
#